data_AF-A0A380ZZN8-F1
#
_entry.id   AF-A0A380ZZN8-F1
#
_cell.length_a   1.000
_cell.length_b   1.000
_cell.length_c   1.000
_cell.angle_alpha   90.00
_cell.angle_beta   90.00
_cell.angle_gamma   90.00
#
_symmetry.space_group_name_H-M   'P 1'
#
loop_
_entity.id
_entity.type
_entity.pdbx_description
1 polymer ?
#
loop_
_entity_poly.entity_id
_entity_poly.type
_entity_poly.pdbx_seq_one_letter_code
_entity_poly.pdbx_strand_id
1 'polypeptide(L)'
;MTTKDTVLAALFAALIVVLSLMPPIPLPAIPVPVTLQTLGAMLAGAMLGPLRGALACLLYLVLAAIGLPVLPGGRGGLGVFFGPTGGFLVGMVAGACVTGWLARRLALRAAGTWRGLAGYVAACVLGGIVVVYAVGVPWLAGVTQMGMAKAWAAVAVFLPGDLVKAAVAAWVASRVERVWPVLGR
;
A
#
# COMPACT_ATOMS: atom_id res chain seq x y z
N MET A 1 20.81 -8.95 3.77
CA MET A 1 19.46 -9.48 4.10
C MET A 1 19.65 -10.87 4.69
N THR A 2 18.95 -11.18 5.77
CA THR A 2 18.94 -12.53 6.36
C THR A 2 17.89 -13.41 5.68
N THR A 3 17.96 -14.73 5.84
CA THR A 3 16.91 -15.66 5.38
C THR A 3 15.54 -15.25 5.93
N LYS A 4 15.48 -14.81 7.20
CA LYS A 4 14.27 -14.32 7.84
C LYS A 4 13.66 -13.11 7.13
N ASP A 5 14.47 -12.14 6.72
CA ASP A 5 13.98 -10.95 6.01
C ASP A 5 13.34 -11.32 4.67
N THR A 6 13.93 -12.29 3.97
CA THR A 6 13.42 -12.80 2.69
C THR A 6 12.09 -13.51 2.87
N VAL A 7 11.97 -14.38 3.88
CA VAL A 7 10.73 -15.07 4.22
C VAL A 7 9.63 -14.07 4.61
N LEU A 8 9.96 -13.05 5.39
CA LEU A 8 8.99 -12.01 5.77
C LEU A 8 8.52 -11.20 4.55
N ALA A 9 9.42 -10.81 3.65
CA ALA A 9 9.04 -10.12 2.43
C ALA A 9 8.12 -10.98 1.54
N ALA A 10 8.43 -12.27 1.40
CA ALA A 10 7.59 -13.23 0.66
C ALA A 10 6.21 -13.43 1.31
N LEU A 11 6.17 -13.56 2.65
CA LEU A 11 4.92 -13.69 3.40
C LEU A 11 4.01 -12.48 3.22
N PHE A 12 4.57 -11.26 3.28
CA PHE A 12 3.79 -10.05 3.07
C PHE A 12 3.40 -9.85 1.59
N ALA A 13 4.22 -10.28 0.63
CA ALA A 13 3.80 -10.34 -0.76
C ALA A 13 2.59 -11.27 -0.93
N ALA A 14 2.61 -12.46 -0.32
CA ALA A 14 1.48 -13.38 -0.31
C ALA A 14 0.24 -12.78 0.37
N LEU A 15 0.41 -12.06 1.49
CA LEU A 15 -0.68 -11.33 2.14
C LEU A 15 -1.30 -10.29 1.20
N ILE A 16 -0.48 -9.52 0.47
CA ILE A 16 -0.97 -8.56 -0.53
C ILE A 16 -1.74 -9.30 -1.63
N VAL A 17 -1.27 -10.46 -2.11
CA VAL A 17 -2.02 -11.29 -3.07
C VAL A 17 -3.39 -11.65 -2.52
N VAL A 18 -3.47 -12.25 -1.32
CA VAL A 18 -4.73 -12.68 -0.72
C VAL A 18 -5.72 -11.51 -0.57
N LEU A 19 -5.24 -10.35 -0.10
CA LEU A 19 -6.07 -9.14 0.00
C LEU A 19 -6.49 -8.58 -1.37
N SER A 20 -5.72 -8.83 -2.42
CA SER A 20 -6.04 -8.43 -3.79
C SER A 20 -7.10 -9.33 -4.42
N LEU A 21 -7.24 -10.59 -3.99
CA LEU A 21 -8.25 -11.50 -4.51
C LEU A 21 -9.68 -11.13 -4.07
N MET A 22 -9.82 -10.22 -3.11
CA MET A 22 -11.13 -9.69 -2.73
C MET A 22 -11.79 -8.97 -3.92
N PRO A 23 -13.09 -9.23 -4.20
CA PRO A 23 -13.76 -8.65 -5.35
C PRO A 23 -13.62 -7.12 -5.40
N PRO A 24 -13.09 -6.55 -6.50
CA PRO A 24 -12.97 -5.11 -6.64
C PRO A 24 -14.36 -4.47 -6.72
N ILE A 25 -14.53 -3.31 -6.07
CA ILE A 25 -15.77 -2.52 -6.20
C ILE A 25 -15.55 -1.50 -7.31
N PRO A 26 -16.17 -1.65 -8.49
CA PRO A 26 -16.00 -0.70 -9.58
C PRO A 26 -16.66 0.64 -9.23
N LEU A 27 -16.10 1.73 -9.75
CA LEU A 27 -16.67 3.06 -9.59
C LEU A 27 -17.17 3.59 -10.92
N PRO A 28 -18.35 4.24 -10.97
CA PRO A 28 -18.87 4.82 -12.20
C PRO A 28 -18.00 5.95 -12.78
N ALA A 29 -17.30 6.69 -11.91
CA ALA A 29 -16.63 7.93 -12.29
C ALA A 29 -15.23 7.72 -12.92
N ILE A 30 -14.51 6.65 -12.56
CA ILE A 30 -13.14 6.39 -12.99
C ILE A 30 -12.87 4.89 -13.18
N PRO A 31 -11.98 4.51 -14.12
CA PRO A 31 -11.62 3.12 -14.40
C PRO A 31 -10.64 2.52 -13.37
N VAL A 32 -10.78 2.90 -12.10
CA VAL A 32 -9.98 2.44 -10.97
C VAL A 32 -10.95 1.92 -9.90
N PRO A 33 -10.90 0.63 -9.55
CA PRO A 33 -11.80 0.08 -8.53
C PRO A 33 -11.29 0.35 -7.12
N VAL A 34 -12.20 0.29 -6.14
CA VAL A 34 -11.84 0.17 -4.72
C VAL A 34 -11.36 -1.26 -4.46
N THR A 35 -10.22 -1.41 -3.78
CA THR A 35 -9.60 -2.72 -3.50
C THR A 35 -9.08 -2.80 -2.07
N LEU A 36 -8.91 -4.00 -1.53
CA LEU A 36 -8.26 -4.23 -0.22
C LEU A 36 -6.74 -4.38 -0.33
N GLN A 37 -6.18 -4.45 -1.54
CA GLN A 37 -4.76 -4.58 -1.81
C GLN A 37 -3.88 -3.53 -1.10
N THR A 38 -4.31 -2.27 -1.06
CA THR A 38 -3.54 -1.17 -0.44
C THR A 38 -3.38 -1.33 1.08
N LEU A 39 -4.29 -2.05 1.75
CA LEU A 39 -4.14 -2.43 3.16
C LEU A 39 -2.90 -3.31 3.36
N GLY A 40 -2.67 -4.26 2.46
CA GLY A 40 -1.49 -5.14 2.50
C GLY A 40 -0.19 -4.37 2.35
N ALA A 41 -0.16 -3.38 1.44
CA ALA A 41 1.01 -2.52 1.24
C ALA A 41 1.30 -1.64 2.48
N MET A 42 0.26 -1.07 3.09
CA MET A 42 0.38 -0.31 4.35
C MET A 42 0.94 -1.19 5.48
N LEU A 43 0.41 -2.41 5.64
CA LEU A 43 0.90 -3.38 6.63
C LEU A 43 2.36 -3.76 6.37
N ALA A 44 2.73 -4.03 5.11
CA ALA A 44 4.10 -4.37 4.75
C ALA A 44 5.09 -3.27 5.12
N GLY A 45 4.77 -2.01 4.78
CA GLY A 45 5.57 -0.85 5.18
C GLY A 45 5.62 -0.71 6.71
N ALA A 46 4.46 -0.67 7.37
CA ALA A 46 4.35 -0.40 8.79
C ALA A 46 5.00 -1.48 9.68
N MET A 47 5.05 -2.74 9.24
CA MET A 47 5.58 -3.84 10.05
C MET A 47 7.00 -4.24 9.67
N LEU A 48 7.34 -4.23 8.38
CA LEU A 48 8.67 -4.67 7.92
C LEU A 48 9.67 -3.50 7.81
N GLY A 49 9.18 -2.26 7.77
CA GLY A 49 10.00 -1.07 7.55
C GLY A 49 10.22 -0.77 6.06
N PRO A 50 11.03 0.26 5.74
CA PRO A 50 11.06 0.87 4.42
C PRO A 50 11.51 -0.11 3.32
N LEU A 51 12.66 -0.77 3.52
CA LEU A 51 13.24 -1.63 2.49
C LEU A 51 12.45 -2.92 2.33
N ARG A 52 12.20 -3.64 3.42
CA ARG A 52 11.51 -4.95 3.39
C ARG A 52 10.05 -4.82 2.95
N GLY A 53 9.35 -3.77 3.38
CA GLY A 53 7.98 -3.49 2.92
C GLY A 53 7.92 -3.15 1.44
N ALA A 54 8.87 -2.33 0.95
CA ALA A 54 8.98 -2.04 -0.48
C ALA A 54 9.31 -3.29 -1.31
N LEU A 55 10.21 -4.16 -0.81
CA LEU A 55 10.53 -5.43 -1.48
C LEU A 55 9.33 -6.38 -1.53
N ALA A 56 8.50 -6.44 -0.49
CA ALA A 56 7.26 -7.22 -0.52
C ALA A 56 6.28 -6.71 -1.60
N CYS A 57 6.11 -5.39 -1.70
CA CYS A 57 5.28 -4.78 -2.75
C CYS A 57 5.88 -5.01 -4.14
N LEU A 58 7.20 -4.86 -4.28
CA LEU A 58 7.89 -5.09 -5.54
C LEU A 58 7.76 -6.54 -6.00
N LEU A 59 7.94 -7.51 -5.10
CA LEU A 59 7.75 -8.93 -5.39
C LEU A 59 6.31 -9.20 -5.86
N TYR A 60 5.32 -8.65 -5.18
CA TYR A 60 3.92 -8.73 -5.61
C TYR A 60 3.71 -8.18 -7.04
N LEU A 61 4.31 -7.03 -7.37
CA LEU A 61 4.22 -6.46 -8.72
C LEU A 61 4.98 -7.29 -9.76
N VAL A 62 6.11 -7.90 -9.41
CA VAL A 62 6.84 -8.81 -10.30
C VAL A 62 5.98 -10.02 -10.64
N LEU A 63 5.31 -10.63 -9.66
CA LEU A 63 4.37 -11.74 -9.89
C LEU A 63 3.24 -11.34 -10.86
N ALA A 64 2.69 -10.14 -10.69
CA ALA A 64 1.71 -9.61 -11.64
C ALA A 64 2.31 -9.40 -13.04
N ALA A 65 3.51 -8.82 -13.13
CA ALA A 65 4.18 -8.50 -14.38
C ALA A 65 4.47 -9.74 -15.23
N ILE A 66 4.89 -10.85 -14.61
CA ILE A 66 5.11 -12.13 -15.31
C ILE A 66 3.82 -12.87 -15.69
N GLY A 67 2.65 -12.29 -15.39
CA GLY A 67 1.35 -12.76 -15.89
C GLY A 67 0.48 -13.50 -14.88
N LEU A 68 0.88 -13.63 -13.61
CA LEU A 68 0.02 -14.29 -12.63
C LEU A 68 -1.21 -13.42 -12.33
N PRO A 69 -2.40 -14.02 -12.15
CA PRO A 69 -3.66 -13.30 -11.88
C PRO A 69 -3.76 -12.84 -10.41
N VAL A 70 -2.76 -12.12 -9.91
CA VAL A 70 -2.65 -11.69 -8.50
C VAL A 70 -3.19 -10.29 -8.22
N LEU A 71 -3.49 -9.52 -9.26
CA LEU A 71 -4.11 -8.20 -9.11
C LEU A 71 -5.64 -8.34 -8.94
N PRO A 72 -6.31 -7.32 -8.38
CA PRO A 72 -7.76 -7.34 -8.16
C PRO A 72 -8.56 -7.68 -9.41
N GLY A 73 -9.54 -8.56 -9.24
CA GLY A 73 -10.33 -9.14 -10.34
C GLY A 73 -9.59 -10.20 -11.15
N GLY A 74 -8.53 -10.82 -10.59
CA GLY A 74 -7.76 -11.87 -11.27
C GLY A 74 -6.91 -11.33 -12.42
N ARG A 75 -6.51 -10.05 -12.35
CA ARG A 75 -5.73 -9.39 -13.41
C ARG A 75 -4.24 -9.69 -13.26
N GLY A 76 -3.53 -9.63 -14.38
CA GLY A 76 -2.07 -9.80 -14.46
C GLY A 76 -1.54 -9.35 -15.81
N GLY A 77 -0.23 -9.43 -15.97
CA GLY A 77 0.50 -9.08 -17.18
C GLY A 77 1.00 -7.63 -17.22
N LEU A 78 2.02 -7.41 -18.06
CA LEU A 78 2.67 -6.10 -18.23
C LEU A 78 1.72 -4.99 -18.68
N GLY A 79 0.68 -5.32 -19.47
CA GLY A 79 -0.27 -4.34 -19.98
C GLY A 79 -1.02 -3.58 -18.88
N VAL A 80 -1.21 -4.17 -17.69
CA VAL A 80 -1.91 -3.51 -16.57
C VAL A 80 -1.11 -2.31 -16.04
N PHE A 81 0.21 -2.34 -16.13
CA PHE A 81 1.10 -1.27 -15.67
C PHE A 81 1.01 -0.03 -16.57
N PHE A 82 0.64 -0.18 -17.84
CA PHE A 82 0.44 0.93 -18.76
C PHE A 82 -1.01 1.46 -18.74
N GLY A 83 -1.90 0.84 -17.97
CA GLY A 83 -3.28 1.26 -17.81
C GLY A 83 -3.49 2.33 -16.72
N PRO A 84 -4.76 2.74 -16.48
CA PRO A 84 -5.13 3.78 -15.52
C PRO A 84 -4.70 3.50 -14.07
N THR A 85 -4.56 2.23 -13.71
CA THR A 85 -4.14 1.78 -12.36
C THR A 85 -2.63 1.74 -12.17
N GLY A 86 -1.85 1.85 -13.24
CA GLY A 86 -0.39 1.64 -13.24
C GLY A 86 0.35 2.51 -12.23
N GLY A 87 0.04 3.80 -12.21
CA GLY A 87 0.66 4.74 -11.25
C GLY A 87 0.36 4.43 -9.80
N PHE A 88 -0.81 3.87 -9.47
CA PHE A 88 -1.13 3.45 -8.11
C PHE A 88 -0.34 2.19 -7.70
N LEU A 89 -0.13 1.27 -8.65
CA LEU A 89 0.71 0.08 -8.43
C LEU A 89 2.16 0.48 -8.13
N VAL A 90 2.76 1.32 -8.98
CA VAL A 90 4.13 1.83 -8.77
C VAL A 90 4.21 2.68 -7.51
N GLY A 91 3.22 3.56 -7.30
CA GLY A 91 3.11 4.42 -6.14
C GLY A 91 3.06 3.65 -4.82
N MET A 92 2.53 2.42 -4.80
CA MET A 92 2.48 1.62 -3.57
C MET A 92 3.86 1.14 -3.10
N VAL A 93 4.81 0.92 -4.00
CA VAL A 93 6.18 0.54 -3.60
C VAL A 93 6.84 1.71 -2.87
N ALA A 94 6.74 2.91 -3.43
CA ALA A 94 7.19 4.14 -2.78
C ALA A 94 6.41 4.41 -1.49
N GLY A 95 5.09 4.20 -1.50
CA GLY A 95 4.21 4.37 -0.36
C GLY A 95 4.57 3.45 0.80
N ALA A 96 4.80 2.17 0.55
CA ALA A 96 5.25 1.21 1.56
C ALA A 96 6.62 1.57 2.13
N CYS A 97 7.55 2.04 1.28
CA CYS A 97 8.85 2.54 1.72
C CYS A 97 8.69 3.72 2.70
N VAL A 98 7.90 4.72 2.32
CA VAL A 98 7.64 5.92 3.14
C VAL A 98 6.89 5.57 4.43
N THR A 99 5.87 4.71 4.36
CA THR A 99 5.15 4.22 5.54
C THR A 99 6.12 3.55 6.51
N GLY A 100 7.02 2.67 6.04
CA GLY A 100 8.00 2.03 6.92
C GLY A 100 9.03 2.99 7.51
N TRP A 101 9.49 3.97 6.73
CA TRP A 101 10.40 5.01 7.23
C TRP A 101 9.74 5.89 8.29
N LEU A 102 8.49 6.32 8.07
CA LEU A 102 7.72 7.11 9.03
C LEU A 102 7.36 6.30 10.26
N ALA A 103 6.97 5.03 10.13
CA ALA A 103 6.66 4.16 11.27
C ALA A 103 7.86 4.04 12.22
N ARG A 104 9.08 3.89 11.68
CA ARG A 104 10.30 3.88 12.50
C ARG A 104 10.56 5.20 13.24
N ARG A 105 10.20 6.33 12.64
CA ARG A 105 10.48 7.66 13.21
C ARG A 105 9.39 8.16 14.16
N LEU A 106 8.13 7.93 13.80
CA LEU A 106 6.96 8.48 14.48
C LEU A 106 6.35 7.48 15.46
N ALA A 107 6.34 6.18 15.14
CA ALA A 107 5.70 5.18 15.99
C ALA A 107 6.66 4.57 17.00
N LEU A 108 7.82 4.07 16.56
CA LEU A 108 8.78 3.40 17.46
C LEU A 108 9.44 4.33 18.48
N ARG A 109 9.60 5.61 18.14
CA ARG A 109 10.21 6.61 19.05
C ARG A 109 9.20 7.29 19.95
N ALA A 110 7.91 7.01 19.79
CA ALA A 110 6.87 7.66 20.57
C ALA A 110 6.84 7.12 22.01
N ALA A 111 6.82 8.03 22.98
CA ALA A 111 6.58 7.68 24.36
C ALA A 111 5.09 7.35 24.57
N GLY A 112 4.78 6.07 24.79
CA GLY A 112 3.46 5.59 25.18
C GLY A 112 2.59 5.04 24.03
N THR A 113 1.69 4.13 24.41
CA THR A 113 0.78 3.38 23.54
C THR A 113 0.00 4.23 22.55
N TRP A 114 -0.60 5.33 23.01
CA TRP A 114 -1.44 6.20 22.17
C TRP A 114 -0.63 6.95 21.12
N ARG A 115 0.52 7.52 21.52
CA ARG A 115 1.40 8.25 20.59
C ARG A 115 2.01 7.32 19.54
N GLY A 116 2.34 6.09 19.93
CA GLY A 116 2.79 5.05 18.98
C GLY A 116 1.73 4.71 17.93
N LEU A 117 0.47 4.52 18.36
CA LEU A 117 -0.66 4.28 17.43
C LEU A 117 -0.86 5.47 16.48
N ALA A 118 -0.87 6.70 17.00
CA ALA A 118 -0.97 7.90 16.18
C ALA A 118 0.19 8.01 15.16
N GLY A 119 1.40 7.63 15.56
CA GLY A 119 2.57 7.55 14.67
C GLY A 119 2.38 6.54 13.54
N TYR A 120 1.80 5.37 13.81
CA TYR A 120 1.46 4.39 12.78
C TYR A 120 0.34 4.87 11.84
N VAL A 121 -0.70 5.53 12.37
CA VAL A 121 -1.77 6.12 11.56
C VAL A 121 -1.18 7.17 10.61
N ALA A 122 -0.37 8.09 11.13
CA ALA A 122 0.30 9.11 10.31
C ALA A 122 1.17 8.48 9.23
N ALA A 123 1.93 7.44 9.56
CA ALA A 123 2.76 6.71 8.60
C ALA A 123 1.94 6.04 7.48
N CYS A 124 0.80 5.42 7.82
CA CYS A 124 -0.09 4.77 6.85
C CYS A 124 -0.81 5.79 5.97
N VAL A 125 -1.25 6.92 6.52
CA VAL A 125 -1.89 8.00 5.74
C VAL A 125 -0.90 8.65 4.79
N LEU A 126 0.27 9.05 5.29
CA LEU A 126 1.27 9.76 4.46
C LEU A 126 1.88 8.84 3.40
N GLY A 127 2.30 7.63 3.75
CA GLY A 127 2.87 6.71 2.77
C GLY A 127 1.82 5.97 1.94
N GLY A 128 0.81 5.38 2.57
CA GLY A 128 -0.17 4.53 1.91
C GLY A 128 -1.29 5.26 1.17
N ILE A 129 -1.50 6.55 1.43
CA ILE A 129 -2.52 7.36 0.73
C ILE A 129 -1.84 8.49 -0.04
N VAL A 130 -1.16 9.42 0.67
CA VAL A 130 -0.64 10.65 0.06
C VAL A 130 0.41 10.35 -1.01
N VAL A 131 1.43 9.54 -0.71
CA VAL A 131 2.46 9.17 -1.69
C VAL A 131 1.88 8.34 -2.83
N VAL A 132 0.97 7.40 -2.54
CA VAL A 132 0.32 6.59 -3.57
C VAL A 132 -0.49 7.47 -4.52
N TYR A 133 -1.23 8.46 -4.03
CA TYR A 133 -2.02 9.36 -4.87
C TYR A 133 -1.14 10.38 -5.60
N ALA A 134 -0.05 10.83 -4.99
CA ALA A 134 0.91 11.73 -5.64
C ALA A 134 1.53 11.11 -6.90
N VAL A 135 1.66 9.78 -6.95
CA VAL A 135 2.12 9.06 -8.15
C VAL A 135 0.93 8.61 -9.02
N GLY A 136 -0.12 8.06 -8.40
CA GLY A 136 -1.25 7.46 -9.09
C GLY A 136 -2.16 8.46 -9.81
N VAL A 137 -2.43 9.62 -9.22
CA VAL A 137 -3.36 10.61 -9.80
C VAL A 137 -2.77 11.27 -11.06
N PRO A 138 -1.50 11.73 -11.09
CA PRO A 138 -0.91 12.25 -12.31
C PRO A 138 -0.85 11.20 -13.43
N TRP A 139 -0.52 9.95 -13.09
CA TRP A 139 -0.54 8.84 -14.04
C TRP A 139 -1.92 8.59 -14.61
N LEU A 140 -2.95 8.53 -13.75
CA LEU A 140 -4.34 8.36 -14.14
C LEU A 140 -4.75 9.47 -15.11
N ALA A 141 -4.49 10.74 -14.75
CA ALA A 141 -4.79 11.89 -15.58
C ALA A 141 -4.13 11.79 -16.96
N GLY A 142 -2.86 11.37 -17.03
CA GLY A 142 -2.14 11.17 -18.27
C GLY A 142 -2.71 10.03 -19.13
N VAL A 143 -3.00 8.86 -18.54
CA VAL A 143 -3.50 7.72 -19.31
C VAL A 143 -4.95 7.91 -19.78
N THR A 144 -5.81 8.53 -18.96
CA THR A 144 -7.22 8.75 -19.32
C THR A 144 -7.47 10.09 -20.02
N GLN A 145 -6.43 10.91 -20.19
CA GLN A 145 -6.52 12.28 -20.73
C GLN A 145 -7.53 13.15 -19.95
N MET A 146 -7.73 12.85 -18.67
CA MET A 146 -8.56 13.63 -17.78
C MET A 146 -7.78 14.83 -17.24
N GLY A 147 -8.44 15.99 -17.13
CA GLY A 147 -7.85 17.14 -16.44
C GLY A 147 -7.47 16.80 -14.99
N MET A 148 -6.33 17.31 -14.52
CA MET A 148 -5.76 17.01 -13.20
C MET A 148 -6.74 17.26 -12.05
N ALA A 149 -7.48 18.37 -12.09
CA ALA A 149 -8.49 18.69 -11.08
C ALA A 149 -9.61 17.64 -11.01
N LYS A 150 -10.06 17.15 -12.18
CA LYS A 150 -11.07 16.10 -12.28
C LYS A 150 -10.54 14.77 -11.77
N ALA A 151 -9.27 14.44 -12.05
CA ALA A 151 -8.63 13.22 -11.55
C ALA A 151 -8.56 13.22 -10.02
N TRP A 152 -8.15 14.33 -9.40
CA TRP A 152 -8.14 14.48 -7.93
C TRP A 152 -9.55 14.38 -7.32
N ALA A 153 -10.53 15.06 -7.90
CA ALA A 153 -11.91 14.98 -7.45
C ALA A 153 -12.46 13.55 -7.55
N ALA A 154 -12.12 12.83 -8.61
CA ALA A 154 -12.60 11.47 -8.82
C ALA A 154 -12.01 10.46 -7.84
N VAL A 155 -10.74 10.59 -7.45
CA VAL A 155 -10.12 9.69 -6.46
C VAL A 155 -10.53 9.98 -5.02
N ALA A 156 -11.13 11.14 -4.74
CA ALA A 156 -11.56 11.51 -3.39
C ALA A 156 -12.58 10.51 -2.79
N VAL A 157 -13.34 9.82 -3.64
CA VAL A 157 -14.29 8.76 -3.22
C VAL A 157 -13.59 7.55 -2.57
N PHE A 158 -12.31 7.33 -2.83
CA PHE A 158 -11.51 6.27 -2.19
C PHE A 158 -11.12 6.61 -0.75
N LEU A 159 -11.07 7.92 -0.42
CA LEU A 159 -10.47 8.41 0.81
C LEU A 159 -11.12 7.84 2.09
N PRO A 160 -12.46 7.72 2.21
CA PRO A 160 -13.06 7.12 3.40
C PRO A 160 -12.60 5.67 3.62
N GLY A 161 -12.58 4.87 2.54
CA GLY A 161 -12.13 3.48 2.60
C GLY A 161 -10.63 3.36 2.91
N ASP A 162 -9.81 4.24 2.35
CA ASP A 162 -8.37 4.23 2.59
C ASP A 162 -8.01 4.70 4.00
N LEU A 163 -8.78 5.63 4.59
CA LEU A 163 -8.63 6.01 6.00
C LEU A 163 -8.99 4.86 6.94
N VAL A 164 -10.04 4.09 6.64
CA VAL A 164 -10.37 2.86 7.39
C VAL A 164 -9.23 1.85 7.29
N LYS A 165 -8.70 1.60 6.09
CA LYS A 165 -7.55 0.70 5.90
C LYS A 165 -6.32 1.18 6.68
N ALA A 166 -6.03 2.49 6.65
CA ALA A 166 -4.90 3.05 7.40
C ALA A 166 -5.08 2.87 8.91
N ALA A 167 -6.28 3.06 9.44
CA ALA A 167 -6.59 2.82 10.85
C ALA A 167 -6.43 1.33 11.23
N VAL A 168 -6.92 0.41 10.39
CA VAL A 168 -6.76 -1.04 10.58
C VAL A 168 -5.28 -1.44 10.53
N ALA A 169 -4.54 -0.98 9.52
CA ALA A 169 -3.12 -1.25 9.38
C ALA A 169 -2.32 -0.76 10.59
N ALA A 170 -2.60 0.47 11.04
CA ALA A 170 -1.94 1.06 12.19
C ALA A 170 -2.27 0.30 13.48
N TRP A 171 -3.52 -0.08 13.68
CA TRP A 171 -3.93 -0.88 14.84
C TRP A 171 -3.21 -2.23 14.86
N VAL A 172 -3.24 -2.98 13.76
CA VAL A 172 -2.55 -4.27 13.62
C VAL A 172 -1.05 -4.11 13.87
N ALA A 173 -0.39 -3.17 13.18
CA ALA A 173 1.05 -2.94 13.32
C ALA A 173 1.43 -2.57 14.77
N SER A 174 0.64 -1.72 15.42
CA SER A 174 0.89 -1.33 16.82
C SER A 174 0.74 -2.47 17.82
N ARG A 175 -0.12 -3.45 17.52
CA ARG A 175 -0.33 -4.64 18.37
C ARG A 175 0.74 -5.68 18.14
N VAL A 176 1.06 -5.95 16.88
CA VAL A 176 2.09 -6.93 16.52
C VAL A 176 3.46 -6.47 17.01
N GLU A 177 3.83 -5.21 16.85
CA GLU A 177 5.15 -4.72 17.27
C GLU A 177 5.39 -4.87 18.79
N ARG A 178 4.32 -4.86 19.61
CA ARG A 178 4.45 -5.10 21.07
C ARG A 178 4.79 -6.53 21.42
N VAL A 179 4.30 -7.49 20.64
CA VAL A 179 4.49 -8.93 20.87
C VAL A 179 5.73 -9.43 20.12
N TRP A 180 5.96 -8.89 18.93
CA TRP A 180 7.00 -9.30 18.01
C TRP A 180 7.61 -8.06 17.34
N PRO A 181 8.66 -7.45 17.92
CA PRO A 181 9.28 -6.25 17.40
C PRO A 181 10.09 -6.58 16.14
N VAL A 182 9.48 -6.34 14.97
CA VAL A 182 10.09 -6.57 13.66
C VAL A 182 10.62 -5.29 13.08
N LEU A 183 9.96 -4.17 13.34
CA LEU A 183 10.24 -2.90 12.69
C LEU A 183 11.59 -2.31 13.12
N GLY A 184 12.00 -2.56 14.37
CA GLY A 184 13.23 -2.06 15.00
C GLY A 184 14.51 -2.88 14.77
N ARG A 185 14.43 -3.99 14.02
CA ARG A 185 15.57 -4.84 13.64
C ARG A 185 15.91 -4.67 12.16
#